data_AF-A0A3D3Z4K5-F1
#
_entry.id   AF-A0A3D3Z4K5-F1
#
_cell.length_a   1.000
_cell.length_b   1.000
_cell.length_c   1.000
_cell.angle_alpha   90.00
_cell.angle_beta   90.00
_cell.angle_gamma   90.00
#
_symmetry.space_group_name_H-M   'P 1'
#
loop_
_entity.id
_entity.type
_entity.pdbx_description
1 polymer ?
#
loop_
_entity_poly.entity_id
_entity_poly.type
_entity_poly.pdbx_seq_one_letter_code
_entity_poly.pdbx_strand_id
1 'polypeptide(L)'
;MGFDRDAPSQALISISMGPTIARFGLDVAPRAYQVTSVSGLPKATIDPPAEALARIEADAALKRQAFDSNNPIARGFEEAFRWPLDDVRITSPWGATRMLNGKSQRPHFGIDLGAARGTPIYAPASGFVVLAEPDMHFEGGMVAIDHGQGLITTYLHQSALAVEVGQRVTPGTLIGYVGSKGRATGPHLCWRMRWRGRNLDPSLRVQSA
;
A
#
# COMPACT_ATOMS: atom_id res chain seq x y z
N MET A 1 -10.85 8.70 9.23
CA MET A 1 -9.61 9.51 9.15
C MET A 1 -8.43 8.57 9.19
N GLY A 2 -7.27 8.98 8.67
CA GLY A 2 -6.07 8.15 8.66
C GLY A 2 -4.85 8.91 9.16
N PHE A 3 -4.09 8.28 10.05
CA PHE A 3 -2.83 8.78 10.58
C PHE A 3 -1.69 8.04 9.93
N ASP A 4 -0.73 8.79 9.40
CA ASP A 4 0.52 8.23 8.92
C ASP A 4 1.43 7.88 10.10
N ARG A 5 2.57 7.24 9.77
CA ARG A 5 3.47 6.64 10.76
C ARG A 5 3.93 7.63 11.82
N ASP A 6 4.23 8.84 11.36
CA ASP A 6 4.87 9.92 12.11
C ASP A 6 3.88 11.05 12.41
N ALA A 7 2.58 10.72 12.47
CA ALA A 7 1.53 11.67 12.83
C ALA A 7 1.80 12.29 14.23
N PRO A 8 1.46 13.57 14.43
CA PRO A 8 1.53 14.19 15.76
C PRO A 8 0.62 13.47 16.75
N SER A 9 0.96 13.56 18.04
CA SER A 9 0.18 12.95 19.14
C SER A 9 -1.21 13.54 19.32
N GLN A 10 -1.54 14.64 18.62
CA GLN A 10 -2.85 15.25 18.62
C GLN A 10 -3.26 15.65 17.21
N ALA A 11 -4.53 15.48 16.91
CA ALA A 11 -5.15 15.90 15.66
C ALA A 11 -6.43 16.71 15.94
N LEU A 12 -6.71 17.67 15.07
CA LEU A 12 -7.94 18.44 15.10
C LEU A 12 -8.87 17.95 14.00
N ILE A 13 -10.05 17.47 14.39
CA ILE A 13 -11.11 17.07 13.48
C ILE A 13 -12.04 18.25 13.32
N SER A 14 -12.35 18.62 12.08
CA SER A 14 -13.39 19.60 11.77
C SER A 14 -14.50 18.92 10.97
N ILE A 15 -15.72 19.00 11.47
CA ILE A 15 -16.93 18.50 10.82
C ILE A 15 -17.74 19.72 10.40
N SER A 16 -18.06 19.82 9.10
CA SER A 16 -18.90 20.89 8.57
C SER A 16 -20.25 20.33 8.12
N MET A 17 -21.33 20.97 8.57
CA MET A 17 -22.70 20.70 8.16
C MET A 17 -23.35 22.03 7.75
N GLY A 18 -23.28 22.36 6.46
CA GLY A 18 -23.68 23.68 5.96
C GLY A 18 -22.80 24.78 6.58
N PRO A 19 -23.38 25.80 7.24
CA PRO A 19 -22.61 26.85 7.91
C PRO A 19 -22.04 26.42 9.28
N THR A 20 -22.49 25.29 9.83
CA THR A 20 -22.11 24.84 11.17
C THR A 20 -20.80 24.07 11.10
N ILE A 21 -19.79 24.49 11.89
CA ILE A 21 -18.53 23.77 12.04
C ILE A 21 -18.36 23.33 13.50
N ALA A 22 -18.22 22.03 13.72
CA ALA A 22 -17.81 21.45 15.00
C ALA A 22 -16.34 21.03 14.92
N ARG A 23 -15.59 21.24 16.02
CA ARG A 23 -14.18 20.86 16.11
C ARG A 23 -13.94 19.96 17.31
N PHE A 24 -13.15 18.90 17.11
CA PHE A 24 -12.82 17.93 18.15
C PHE A 24 -11.32 17.68 18.14
N GLY A 25 -10.68 17.78 19.31
CA GLY A 25 -9.33 17.25 19.51
C GLY A 25 -9.40 15.73 19.57
N LEU A 26 -8.42 15.07 18.96
CA LEU A 26 -8.22 13.63 19.05
C LEU A 26 -6.79 13.35 19.46
N ASP A 27 -6.61 12.58 20.52
CA ASP A 27 -5.30 12.06 20.88
C ASP A 27 -4.96 10.88 19.96
N VAL A 28 -3.76 10.93 19.39
CA VAL A 28 -3.20 9.90 18.53
C VAL A 28 -2.19 9.12 19.35
N ALA A 29 -2.54 7.87 19.67
CA ALA A 29 -1.68 7.01 20.47
C ALA A 29 -0.35 6.75 19.73
N PRO A 30 0.81 6.83 20.41
CA PRO A 30 2.08 6.47 19.81
C PRO A 30 2.12 4.98 19.50
N ARG A 31 2.85 4.61 18.45
CA ARG A 31 3.11 3.21 18.09
C ARG A 31 4.60 2.97 17.97
N ALA A 32 5.07 1.91 18.62
CA ALA A 32 6.43 1.41 18.43
C ALA A 32 6.52 0.64 17.11
N TYR A 33 7.56 0.92 16.33
CA TYR A 33 7.80 0.26 15.04
C TYR A 33 9.05 -0.61 15.10
N GLN A 34 9.01 -1.74 14.41
CA GLN A 34 10.16 -2.64 14.34
C GLN A 34 11.34 -1.97 13.64
N VAL A 35 12.52 -2.02 14.26
CA VAL A 35 13.78 -1.56 13.67
C VAL A 35 14.73 -2.73 13.57
N THR A 36 15.29 -2.98 12.39
CA THR A 36 16.31 -4.01 12.16
C THR A 36 17.60 -3.37 11.67
N SER A 37 18.75 -3.86 12.14
CA SER A 37 20.07 -3.29 11.82
C SER A 37 20.94 -4.29 11.08
N VAL A 38 21.56 -3.85 9.98
CA VAL A 38 22.54 -4.62 9.22
C VAL A 38 23.80 -3.78 9.05
N SER A 39 24.94 -4.32 9.45
CA SER A 39 26.26 -3.68 9.38
C SER A 39 27.19 -4.44 8.44
N GLY A 40 28.20 -3.76 7.89
CA GLY A 40 29.22 -4.36 7.02
C GLY A 40 28.79 -4.47 5.55
N LEU A 41 27.74 -3.77 5.12
CA LEU A 41 27.31 -3.78 3.72
C LEU A 41 28.27 -2.97 2.83
N PRO A 42 28.65 -3.47 1.63
CA PRO A 42 29.43 -2.71 0.66
C PRO A 42 28.73 -1.39 0.28
N LYS A 43 29.51 -0.34 -0.01
CA LYS A 43 29.00 1.02 -0.33
C LYS A 43 28.31 1.16 -1.71
N ALA A 44 28.23 0.10 -2.51
CA ALA A 44 27.89 0.16 -3.94
C ALA A 44 26.41 0.52 -4.21
N THR A 45 26.20 1.83 -4.36
CA THR A 45 25.38 2.60 -5.32
C THR A 45 23.93 2.18 -5.57
N ILE A 46 23.02 2.99 -5.03
CA ILE A 46 21.55 2.88 -5.15
C ILE A 46 21.05 3.96 -6.11
N ASP A 47 21.63 4.04 -7.30
CA ASP A 47 21.15 4.94 -8.34
C ASP A 47 20.76 4.11 -9.57
N PRO A 48 19.51 4.24 -10.06
CA PRO A 48 19.11 3.57 -11.29
C PRO A 48 19.94 4.12 -12.46
N PRO A 49 20.30 3.28 -13.44
CA PRO A 49 21.09 3.73 -14.57
C PRO A 49 20.25 4.70 -15.43
N ALA A 50 20.90 5.57 -16.20
CA ALA A 50 20.24 6.70 -16.88
C ALA A 50 19.10 6.24 -17.81
N GLU A 51 19.26 5.08 -18.46
CA GLU A 51 18.27 4.45 -19.32
C GLU A 51 16.98 4.05 -18.58
N ALA A 52 17.04 3.84 -17.27
CA ALA A 52 15.87 3.49 -16.46
C ALA A 52 15.07 4.72 -16.02
N LEU A 53 15.65 5.93 -16.06
CA LEU A 53 15.02 7.13 -15.51
C LEU A 53 13.70 7.48 -16.21
N ALA A 54 13.67 7.38 -17.55
CA ALA A 54 12.44 7.65 -18.32
C ALA A 54 11.30 6.67 -17.96
N ARG A 55 11.63 5.38 -17.77
CA ARG A 55 10.66 4.37 -17.32
C ARG A 55 10.18 4.67 -15.90
N ILE A 56 11.09 5.03 -14.99
CA ILE A 56 10.75 5.37 -13.60
C ILE A 56 9.82 6.58 -13.55
N GLU A 57 10.05 7.59 -14.39
CA GLU A 57 9.20 8.76 -14.47
C GLU A 57 7.80 8.41 -15.00
N ALA A 58 7.71 7.61 -16.07
CA ALA A 58 6.44 7.12 -16.59
C ALA A 58 5.67 6.30 -15.54
N ASP A 59 6.34 5.36 -14.87
CA ASP A 59 5.78 4.58 -13.77
C ASP A 59 5.27 5.47 -12.63
N ALA A 60 6.02 6.52 -12.29
CA ALA A 60 5.62 7.49 -11.28
C ALA A 60 4.40 8.31 -11.69
N ALA A 61 4.27 8.66 -12.98
CA ALA A 61 3.10 9.36 -13.52
C ALA A 61 1.82 8.50 -13.41
N LEU A 62 1.90 7.22 -13.81
CA LEU A 62 0.78 6.27 -13.69
C LEU A 62 0.34 6.10 -12.23
N LYS A 63 1.28 5.94 -11.30
CA LYS A 63 0.96 5.85 -9.86
C LYS A 63 0.32 7.13 -9.34
N ARG A 64 0.77 8.30 -9.79
CA ARG A 64 0.20 9.59 -9.38
C ARG A 64 -1.26 9.69 -9.83
N GLN A 65 -1.53 9.38 -11.10
CA GLN A 65 -2.90 9.32 -11.63
C GLN A 65 -3.79 8.36 -10.83
N ALA A 66 -3.29 7.16 -10.53
CA ALA A 66 -4.04 6.19 -9.73
C ALA A 66 -4.33 6.72 -8.32
N PHE A 67 -3.35 7.35 -7.66
CA PHE A 67 -3.50 7.89 -6.31
C PHE A 67 -4.35 9.15 -6.21
N ASP A 68 -4.56 9.86 -7.32
CA ASP A 68 -5.47 10.99 -7.41
C ASP A 68 -6.92 10.55 -7.65
N SER A 69 -7.18 9.25 -7.83
CA SER A 69 -8.53 8.71 -7.97
C SER A 69 -9.38 8.97 -6.72
N ASN A 70 -10.63 9.37 -6.96
CA ASN A 70 -11.64 9.57 -5.94
C ASN A 70 -13.01 9.21 -6.52
N ASN A 71 -13.24 7.92 -6.76
CA ASN A 71 -14.48 7.43 -7.36
C ASN A 71 -15.67 7.67 -6.40
N PRO A 72 -16.68 8.47 -6.78
CA PRO A 72 -17.79 8.83 -5.90
C PRO A 72 -18.82 7.71 -5.74
N ILE A 73 -18.80 6.69 -6.60
CA ILE A 73 -19.73 5.56 -6.57
C ILE A 73 -19.14 4.40 -5.76
N ALA A 74 -17.81 4.32 -5.63
CA ALA A 74 -17.16 3.29 -4.83
C ALA A 74 -17.51 3.46 -3.33
N ARG A 75 -17.99 2.38 -2.71
CA ARG A 75 -18.41 2.34 -1.29
C ARG A 75 -17.61 1.34 -0.45
N GLY A 76 -16.55 0.74 -1.00
CA GLY A 76 -15.72 -0.23 -0.26
C GLY A 76 -15.01 0.36 0.95
N PHE A 77 -14.84 1.68 1.01
CA PHE A 77 -14.32 2.36 2.20
C PHE A 77 -15.23 2.18 3.44
N GLU A 78 -16.49 1.77 3.29
CA GLU A 78 -17.42 1.48 4.39
C GLU A 78 -17.33 0.02 4.85
N GLU A 79 -16.76 -0.86 4.02
CA GLU A 79 -16.72 -2.29 4.28
C GLU A 79 -15.62 -2.66 5.29
N ALA A 80 -15.83 -3.79 5.95
CA ALA A 80 -14.75 -4.50 6.64
C ALA A 80 -13.81 -5.11 5.60
N PHE A 81 -12.51 -4.99 5.81
CA PHE A 81 -11.54 -5.58 4.88
C PHE A 81 -11.28 -7.02 5.27
N ARG A 82 -11.16 -7.90 4.28
CA ARG A 82 -10.50 -9.20 4.46
C ARG A 82 -9.02 -9.10 4.17
N TRP A 83 -8.25 -10.08 4.62
CA TRP A 83 -6.88 -10.25 4.15
C TRP A 83 -6.86 -10.53 2.63
N PRO A 84 -5.87 -10.02 1.89
CA PRO A 84 -5.78 -10.27 0.45
C PRO A 84 -5.21 -11.66 0.11
N LEU A 85 -4.71 -12.40 1.09
CA LEU A 85 -4.31 -13.81 1.01
C LEU A 85 -5.13 -14.61 2.02
N ASP A 86 -5.40 -15.88 1.72
CA ASP A 86 -6.12 -16.77 2.63
C ASP A 86 -5.25 -17.18 3.82
N ASP A 87 -3.97 -17.49 3.57
CA ASP A 87 -2.97 -17.77 4.60
C ASP A 87 -2.10 -16.53 4.87
N VAL A 88 -2.21 -16.00 6.10
CA VAL A 88 -1.55 -14.75 6.48
C VAL A 88 -0.29 -15.01 7.28
N ARG A 89 0.86 -14.69 6.69
CA ARG A 89 2.15 -14.66 7.37
C ARG A 89 2.84 -13.32 7.14
N ILE A 90 2.77 -12.43 8.13
CA ILE A 90 3.44 -11.13 8.07
C ILE A 90 4.95 -11.34 8.22
N THR A 91 5.72 -11.01 7.18
CA THR A 91 7.18 -11.07 7.19
C THR A 91 7.84 -9.71 7.45
N SER A 92 7.11 -8.62 7.17
CA SER A 92 7.54 -7.25 7.46
C SER A 92 6.30 -6.42 7.82
N PRO A 93 6.16 -5.95 9.07
CA PRO A 93 5.01 -5.16 9.48
C PRO A 93 5.08 -3.73 8.94
N TRP A 94 3.94 -3.05 8.95
CA TRP A 94 3.86 -1.65 8.53
C TRP A 94 4.66 -0.75 9.47
N GLY A 95 5.35 0.21 8.86
CA GLY A 95 6.24 1.12 9.57
C GLY A 95 7.56 0.48 10.00
N ALA A 96 7.88 -0.76 9.62
CA ALA A 96 9.21 -1.31 9.88
C ALA A 96 10.32 -0.44 9.24
N THR A 97 11.45 -0.27 9.93
CA THR A 97 12.63 0.46 9.43
C THR A 97 13.85 -0.44 9.43
N ARG A 98 14.66 -0.34 8.37
CA ARG A 98 16.01 -0.92 8.34
C ARG A 98 17.06 0.15 8.62
N MET A 99 18.06 -0.19 9.42
CA MET A 99 19.27 0.58 9.64
C MET A 99 20.40 -0.13 8.88
N LEU A 100 20.96 0.52 7.86
CA LEU A 100 22.06 -0.05 7.07
C LEU A 100 23.34 0.73 7.36
N ASN A 101 24.37 0.06 7.89
CA ASN A 101 25.62 0.68 8.34
C ASN A 101 25.37 1.92 9.23
N GLY A 102 24.45 1.80 10.18
CA GLY A 102 24.08 2.89 11.10
C GLY A 102 23.19 3.98 10.50
N LYS A 103 22.82 3.89 9.21
CA LYS A 103 21.94 4.86 8.54
C LYS A 103 20.51 4.34 8.41
N SER A 104 19.56 5.12 8.95
CA SER A 104 18.13 4.84 8.82
C SER A 104 17.69 4.89 7.36
N GLN A 105 17.01 3.84 6.92
CA GLN A 105 16.38 3.76 5.61
C GLN A 105 14.94 4.26 5.69
N ARG A 106 14.35 4.49 4.51
CA ARG A 106 12.93 4.85 4.43
C ARG A 106 12.06 3.79 5.12
N PRO A 107 11.08 4.21 5.93
CA PRO A 107 10.03 3.35 6.47
C PRO A 107 9.38 2.46 5.41
N HIS A 108 9.02 1.24 5.79
CA HIS A 108 8.16 0.41 4.99
C HIS A 108 6.69 0.83 5.15
N PHE A 109 6.14 1.52 4.15
CA PHE A 109 4.73 1.97 4.12
C PHE A 109 3.76 0.92 3.57
N GLY A 110 4.04 -0.35 3.85
CA GLY A 110 3.23 -1.50 3.48
C GLY A 110 3.38 -2.61 4.51
N ILE A 111 2.65 -3.69 4.31
CA ILE A 111 2.91 -4.96 4.99
C ILE A 111 3.38 -5.98 3.95
N ASP A 112 4.41 -6.74 4.28
CA ASP A 112 4.84 -7.86 3.46
C ASP A 112 4.22 -9.13 3.99
N LEU A 113 3.44 -9.81 3.14
CA LEU A 113 2.84 -11.10 3.40
C LEU A 113 3.62 -12.16 2.63
N GLY A 114 4.36 -13.00 3.35
CA GLY A 114 5.23 -14.00 2.75
C GLY A 114 4.47 -15.24 2.31
N ALA A 115 4.34 -15.44 1.01
CA ALA A 115 3.67 -16.57 0.38
C ALA A 115 4.45 -17.06 -0.85
N ALA A 116 4.16 -18.28 -1.32
CA ALA A 116 4.81 -18.83 -2.51
C ALA A 116 4.45 -18.03 -3.77
N ARG A 117 5.33 -18.03 -4.76
CA ARG A 117 5.01 -17.47 -6.08
C ARG A 117 3.81 -18.21 -6.67
N GLY A 118 2.87 -17.48 -7.24
CA GLY A 118 1.63 -18.05 -7.80
C GLY A 118 0.48 -18.17 -6.79
N THR A 119 0.69 -17.87 -5.50
CA THR A 119 -0.42 -17.81 -4.54
C THR A 119 -1.43 -16.74 -4.99
N PRO A 120 -2.75 -17.05 -5.06
CA PRO A 120 -3.78 -16.10 -5.42
C PRO A 120 -3.84 -14.88 -4.50
N ILE A 121 -4.07 -13.70 -5.09
CA ILE A 121 -4.29 -12.44 -4.38
C ILE A 121 -5.72 -11.99 -4.65
N TYR A 122 -6.42 -11.59 -3.60
CA TYR A 122 -7.82 -11.20 -3.67
C TYR A 122 -8.06 -9.76 -3.22
N ALA A 123 -9.09 -9.13 -3.78
CA ALA A 123 -9.55 -7.83 -3.32
C ALA A 123 -10.07 -7.92 -1.86
N PRO A 124 -9.64 -7.02 -0.97
CA PRO A 124 -10.02 -7.02 0.44
C PRO A 124 -11.40 -6.42 0.69
N ALA A 125 -11.87 -5.54 -0.21
CA ALA A 125 -13.13 -4.83 -0.16
C ALA A 125 -13.57 -4.47 -1.59
N SER A 126 -14.83 -4.08 -1.77
CA SER A 126 -15.33 -3.62 -3.07
C SER A 126 -14.56 -2.40 -3.58
N GLY A 127 -14.47 -2.23 -4.89
CA GLY A 127 -13.84 -1.06 -5.47
C GLY A 127 -13.73 -1.13 -6.99
N PHE A 128 -12.94 -0.23 -7.54
CA PHE A 128 -12.61 -0.20 -8.95
C PHE A 128 -11.10 -0.23 -9.13
N VAL A 129 -10.63 -1.03 -10.07
CA VAL A 129 -9.20 -1.09 -10.42
C VAL A 129 -8.83 0.22 -11.12
N VAL A 130 -7.86 0.94 -10.56
CA VAL A 130 -7.39 2.24 -11.07
C VAL A 130 -5.94 2.20 -11.56
N LEU A 131 -5.26 1.08 -11.37
CA LEU A 131 -3.96 0.75 -11.97
C LEU A 131 -3.86 -0.76 -12.10
N ALA A 132 -3.37 -1.26 -13.23
CA ALA A 132 -3.07 -2.66 -13.46
C ALA A 132 -1.87 -2.77 -14.42
N GLU A 133 -0.66 -2.67 -13.88
CA GLU A 133 0.59 -2.69 -14.66
C GLU A 133 1.38 -3.96 -14.39
N PRO A 134 1.68 -4.79 -15.41
CA PRO A 134 2.27 -6.11 -15.20
C PRO A 134 3.76 -6.10 -14.86
N ASP A 135 4.45 -4.98 -15.14
CA ASP A 135 5.90 -4.83 -14.97
C ASP A 135 6.34 -3.36 -14.84
N MET A 136 6.21 -2.78 -13.64
CA MET A 136 6.82 -1.49 -13.29
C MET A 136 8.25 -1.67 -12.75
N HIS A 137 9.10 -0.66 -12.89
CA HIS A 137 10.53 -0.74 -12.59
C HIS A 137 10.81 -1.16 -11.13
N PHE A 138 10.21 -0.49 -10.14
CA PHE A 138 10.42 -0.83 -8.73
C PHE A 138 9.36 -1.79 -8.19
N GLU A 139 8.12 -1.64 -8.61
CA GLU A 139 6.99 -2.39 -8.06
C GLU A 139 6.81 -3.76 -8.71
N GLY A 140 7.34 -3.99 -9.92
CA GLY A 140 7.00 -5.17 -10.71
C GLY A 140 5.52 -5.14 -11.11
N GLY A 141 4.84 -6.29 -11.04
CA GLY A 141 3.40 -6.33 -11.23
C GLY A 141 2.66 -5.58 -10.13
N MET A 142 1.85 -4.58 -10.48
CA MET A 142 1.14 -3.70 -9.56
C MET A 142 -0.34 -3.57 -9.93
N VAL A 143 -1.21 -3.76 -8.93
CA VAL A 143 -2.63 -3.39 -9.00
C VAL A 143 -2.91 -2.33 -7.96
N ALA A 144 -3.74 -1.35 -8.29
CA ALA A 144 -4.32 -0.41 -7.34
C ALA A 144 -5.85 -0.43 -7.43
N ILE A 145 -6.52 -0.43 -6.29
CA ILE A 145 -7.98 -0.44 -6.20
C ILE A 145 -8.43 0.81 -5.43
N ASP A 146 -9.30 1.60 -6.03
CA ASP A 146 -10.01 2.70 -5.39
C ASP A 146 -11.29 2.16 -4.73
N HIS A 147 -11.32 2.25 -3.40
CA HIS A 147 -12.46 1.83 -2.57
C HIS A 147 -13.44 2.98 -2.30
N GLY A 148 -13.17 4.18 -2.80
CA GLY A 148 -13.96 5.40 -2.64
C GLY A 148 -13.38 6.37 -1.61
N GLN A 149 -13.82 7.63 -1.68
CA GLN A 149 -13.37 8.74 -0.83
C GLN A 149 -11.83 8.97 -0.82
N GLY A 150 -11.14 8.52 -1.87
CA GLY A 150 -9.68 8.56 -1.99
C GLY A 150 -8.94 7.52 -1.16
N LEU A 151 -9.63 6.45 -0.70
CA LEU A 151 -9.04 5.29 -0.04
C LEU A 151 -8.61 4.27 -1.10
N ILE A 152 -7.31 4.06 -1.24
CA ILE A 152 -6.73 3.22 -2.27
C ILE A 152 -5.86 2.14 -1.63
N THR A 153 -6.00 0.90 -2.07
CA THR A 153 -5.05 -0.18 -1.75
C THR A 153 -4.18 -0.51 -2.94
N THR A 154 -2.96 -1.00 -2.70
CA THR A 154 -2.03 -1.42 -3.76
C THR A 154 -1.37 -2.76 -3.46
N TYR A 155 -1.14 -3.55 -4.50
CA TYR A 155 -0.63 -4.91 -4.46
C TYR A 155 0.57 -5.02 -5.39
N LEU A 156 1.77 -5.13 -4.82
CA LEU A 156 3.03 -5.05 -5.56
C LEU A 156 3.66 -6.44 -5.75
N HIS A 157 4.70 -6.48 -6.58
CA HIS A 157 5.57 -7.62 -6.86
C HIS A 157 4.86 -8.82 -7.50
N GLN A 158 3.66 -8.61 -8.05
CA GLN A 158 2.83 -9.69 -8.58
C GLN A 158 3.52 -10.41 -9.76
N SER A 159 3.36 -11.73 -9.83
CA SER A 159 3.87 -12.50 -10.97
C SER A 159 2.99 -12.35 -12.21
N ALA A 160 1.69 -12.23 -12.00
CA ALA A 160 0.68 -12.02 -13.03
C ALA A 160 -0.53 -11.28 -12.43
N LEU A 161 -1.22 -10.52 -13.27
CA LEU A 161 -2.46 -9.82 -12.92
C LEU A 161 -3.66 -10.62 -13.41
N ALA A 162 -4.79 -10.52 -12.72
CA ALA A 162 -6.05 -11.16 -13.10
C ALA A 162 -7.19 -10.16 -13.38
N VAL A 163 -6.85 -8.86 -13.43
CA VAL A 163 -7.79 -7.76 -13.60
C VAL A 163 -7.20 -6.66 -14.47
N GLU A 164 -8.08 -5.79 -14.98
CA GLU A 164 -7.75 -4.64 -15.81
C GLU A 164 -8.30 -3.32 -15.25
N VAL A 165 -7.75 -2.19 -15.68
CA VAL A 165 -8.21 -0.86 -15.26
C VAL A 165 -9.68 -0.65 -15.62
N GLY A 166 -10.45 -0.09 -14.68
CA GLY A 166 -11.89 0.14 -14.81
C GLY A 166 -12.75 -1.02 -14.32
N GLN A 167 -12.16 -2.21 -14.11
CA GLN A 167 -12.90 -3.35 -13.60
C GLN A 167 -13.42 -3.11 -12.18
N ARG A 168 -14.70 -3.39 -11.96
CA ARG A 168 -15.29 -3.43 -10.62
C ARG A 168 -14.92 -4.75 -9.94
N VAL A 169 -14.50 -4.67 -8.68
CA VAL A 169 -14.17 -5.82 -7.84
C VAL A 169 -15.01 -5.81 -6.58
N THR A 170 -15.26 -6.99 -6.02
CA THR A 170 -15.91 -7.23 -4.72
C THR A 170 -14.94 -7.99 -3.80
N PRO A 171 -15.18 -8.03 -2.46
CA PRO A 171 -14.34 -8.82 -1.56
C PRO A 171 -14.19 -10.26 -2.07
N GLY A 172 -12.95 -10.76 -2.13
CA GLY A 172 -12.66 -12.11 -2.64
C GLY A 172 -12.54 -12.23 -4.16
N THR A 173 -12.71 -11.13 -4.91
CA THR A 173 -12.37 -11.13 -6.35
C THR A 173 -10.89 -11.38 -6.54
N LEU A 174 -10.51 -12.35 -7.37
CA LEU A 174 -9.12 -12.60 -7.74
C LEU A 174 -8.55 -11.41 -8.52
N ILE A 175 -7.45 -10.84 -8.04
CA ILE A 175 -6.81 -9.66 -8.66
C ILE A 175 -5.43 -9.95 -9.24
N GLY A 176 -4.82 -11.07 -8.86
CA GLY A 176 -3.56 -11.52 -9.43
C GLY A 176 -2.90 -12.56 -8.56
N TYR A 177 -1.58 -12.66 -8.68
CA TYR A 177 -0.81 -13.74 -8.08
C TYR A 177 0.49 -13.24 -7.48
N VAL A 178 0.84 -13.75 -6.29
CA VAL A 178 2.07 -13.42 -5.56
C VAL A 178 3.28 -13.70 -6.45
N GLY A 179 4.23 -12.78 -6.43
CA GLY A 179 5.47 -12.93 -7.18
C GLY A 179 6.66 -12.32 -6.46
N SER A 180 7.68 -12.02 -7.25
CA SER A 180 8.93 -11.41 -6.82
C SER A 180 9.48 -10.47 -7.90
N LYS A 181 8.60 -9.84 -8.69
CA LYS A 181 8.99 -8.88 -9.73
C LYS A 181 9.39 -7.53 -9.11
N GLY A 182 10.11 -6.70 -9.88
CA GLY A 182 10.60 -5.41 -9.42
C GLY A 182 11.66 -5.56 -8.32
N ARG A 183 11.68 -4.63 -7.37
CA ARG A 183 12.66 -4.60 -6.29
C ARG A 183 12.20 -5.44 -5.09
N ALA A 184 12.14 -6.76 -5.29
CA ALA A 184 11.80 -7.77 -4.28
C ALA A 184 12.97 -8.74 -4.04
N THR A 185 13.21 -9.15 -2.80
CA THR A 185 14.28 -10.12 -2.45
C THR A 185 13.81 -11.57 -2.37
N GLY A 186 12.54 -11.83 -2.66
CA GLY A 186 11.92 -13.15 -2.63
C GLY A 186 10.40 -13.07 -2.78
N PRO A 187 9.69 -14.20 -2.95
CA PRO A 187 8.24 -14.21 -3.10
C PRO A 187 7.49 -13.66 -1.88
N HIS A 188 6.72 -12.60 -2.09
CA HIS A 188 5.81 -12.01 -1.09
C HIS A 188 4.83 -11.05 -1.78
N LEU A 189 3.71 -10.75 -1.09
CA LEU A 189 2.84 -9.64 -1.43
C LEU A 189 3.20 -8.44 -0.55
N CYS A 190 3.63 -7.33 -1.17
CA CYS A 190 3.68 -6.04 -0.49
C CYS A 190 2.32 -5.35 -0.66
N TRP A 191 1.52 -5.33 0.39
CA TRP A 191 0.18 -4.72 0.42
C TRP A 191 0.24 -3.36 1.11
N ARG A 192 -0.29 -2.32 0.47
CA ARG A 192 -0.28 -0.94 1.01
C ARG A 192 -1.67 -0.34 0.96
N MET A 193 -1.87 0.68 1.79
CA MET A 193 -3.08 1.49 1.83
C MET A 193 -2.72 2.96 1.91
N ARG A 194 -3.41 3.77 1.11
CA ARG A 194 -3.29 5.22 1.10
C ARG A 194 -4.68 5.84 1.20
N TRP A 195 -4.83 6.88 2.00
CA TRP A 195 -6.06 7.66 2.05
C TRP A 195 -5.75 9.14 1.91
N ARG A 196 -6.23 9.77 0.82
CA ARG A 196 -6.09 11.22 0.56
C ARG A 196 -4.65 11.71 0.79
N GLY A 197 -3.71 11.00 0.17
CA GLY A 197 -2.29 11.36 0.23
C GLY A 197 -1.50 10.73 1.38
N ARG A 198 -2.14 10.19 2.42
CA ARG A 198 -1.48 9.62 3.62
C ARG A 198 -1.36 8.11 3.54
N ASN A 199 -0.19 7.56 3.88
CA ASN A 199 0.01 6.11 3.96
C ASN A 199 -0.54 5.60 5.30
N LEU A 200 -1.32 4.53 5.26
CA LEU A 200 -1.94 3.91 6.43
C LEU A 200 -1.50 2.47 6.57
N ASP A 201 -1.58 1.93 7.78
CA ASP A 201 -1.44 0.50 8.01
C ASP A 201 -2.70 -0.24 7.53
N PRO A 202 -2.64 -1.02 6.42
CA PRO A 202 -3.81 -1.73 5.91
C PRO A 202 -4.34 -2.78 6.88
N SER A 203 -3.49 -3.34 7.74
CA SER A 203 -3.89 -4.41 8.67
C SER A 203 -4.89 -3.93 9.72
N LEU A 204 -4.90 -2.63 10.06
CA LEU A 204 -5.84 -2.04 11.02
C LEU A 204 -7.29 -2.00 10.48
N ARG A 205 -7.49 -2.20 9.18
CA ARG A 205 -8.82 -2.24 8.56
C ARG A 205 -9.38 -3.65 8.42
N VAL A 206 -8.53 -4.66 8.63
CA VAL A 206 -8.97 -6.05 8.58
C VAL A 206 -9.67 -6.38 9.89
N GLN A 207 -10.91 -6.84 9.81
CA GLN A 207 -11.60 -7.37 10.99
C GLN A 207 -11.16 -8.82 11.20
N SER A 208 -10.70 -9.14 12.41
CA SER A 208 -10.59 -10.52 12.88
C SER A 208 -12.00 -11.14 12.89
N ALA A 209 -12.16 -12.28 12.23
CA ALA A 209 -13.35 -13.12 12.34
C ALA A 209 -13.53 -13.64 13.78
#